data_AF-A0A7V8WIT9-F1
#
_entry.id   AF-A0A7V8WIT9-F1
#
_cell.length_a   1.000
_cell.length_b   1.000
_cell.length_c   1.000
_cell.angle_alpha   90.00
_cell.angle_beta   90.00
_cell.angle_gamma   90.00
#
_symmetry.space_group_name_H-M   'P 1'
#
loop_
_entity.id
_entity.type
_entity.pdbx_description
1 polymer ?
#
loop_
_entity_poly.entity_id
_entity_poly.type
_entity_poly.pdbx_seq_one_letter_code
_entity_poly.pdbx_strand_id
1 'polypeptide(L)'
;MSRKSSIAQARCALCGAKEISEPKGDERYCRDCWDKKIAVEEIVAGEFALKRYIRAHSAEKYLIYHSTTKRPCGQLIVVDDGYDLFLTMVLYPSFGWDEEAYHLDGDTEGRSFAEILVDVVLGEVIEPWGGGKWHLEIFRSTQPEPEDWNGEM
;
A
#
# COMPACT_ATOMS: atom_id res chain seq x y z
N MET A 1 -24.34 44.57 18.37
CA MET A 1 -24.69 43.33 17.66
C MET A 1 -23.41 42.77 17.05
N SER A 2 -22.73 41.85 17.74
CA SER A 2 -21.49 41.24 17.24
C SER A 2 -21.84 40.17 16.21
N ARG A 3 -21.39 40.36 14.96
CA ARG A 3 -21.51 39.36 13.90
C ARG A 3 -20.68 38.14 14.31
N LYS A 4 -21.34 37.04 14.69
CA LYS A 4 -20.70 35.72 14.71
C LYS A 4 -20.39 35.39 13.26
N SER A 5 -19.13 35.52 12.84
CA SER A 5 -18.66 34.87 11.62
C SER A 5 -18.87 33.38 11.81
N SER A 6 -19.88 32.81 11.15
CA SER A 6 -19.99 31.37 11.01
C SER A 6 -18.77 30.92 10.24
N ILE A 7 -17.72 30.50 10.95
CA ILE A 7 -16.68 29.66 10.38
C ILE A 7 -17.45 28.47 9.84
N ALA A 8 -17.54 28.35 8.52
CA ALA A 8 -18.15 27.19 7.90
C ALA A 8 -17.36 25.97 8.39
N GLN A 9 -17.97 25.16 9.26
CA GLN A 9 -17.35 23.91 9.67
C GLN A 9 -17.08 23.11 8.41
N ALA A 10 -15.81 22.77 8.19
CA ALA A 10 -15.40 21.94 7.07
C ALA A 10 -16.17 20.61 7.14
N ARG A 11 -16.74 20.22 5.99
CA ARG A 11 -17.56 19.02 5.85
C ARG A 11 -16.73 17.90 5.26
N CYS A 12 -17.08 16.67 5.62
CA CYS A 12 -16.47 15.45 5.10
C CYS A 12 -16.42 15.46 3.57
N ALA A 13 -15.22 15.23 3.01
CA ALA A 13 -15.00 15.18 1.56
C ALA A 13 -15.81 14.06 0.88
N LEU A 14 -16.05 12.94 1.57
CA LEU A 14 -16.77 11.80 1.02
C LEU A 14 -18.29 11.97 1.05
N CYS A 15 -18.87 12.29 2.22
CA CYS A 15 -20.34 12.32 2.37
C CYS A 15 -20.94 13.73 2.37
N GLY A 16 -20.14 14.79 2.50
CA GLY A 16 -20.60 16.18 2.59
C GLY A 16 -21.45 16.53 3.82
N ALA A 17 -21.84 15.55 4.64
CA ALA A 17 -22.86 15.72 5.67
C ALA A 17 -22.28 15.99 7.07
N LYS A 18 -21.25 15.23 7.46
CA LYS A 18 -20.67 15.26 8.81
C LYS A 18 -19.43 16.16 8.87
N GLU A 19 -19.03 16.58 10.07
CA GLU A 19 -17.80 17.34 10.29
C GLU A 19 -16.56 16.46 10.07
N ILE A 20 -15.47 17.08 9.62
CA ILE A 20 -14.17 16.42 9.46
C ILE A 20 -13.55 16.10 10.81
N SER A 21 -12.88 14.96 10.91
CA SER A 21 -12.19 14.51 12.11
C SER A 21 -10.98 13.63 11.83
N GLU A 22 -10.87 13.07 10.61
CA GLU A 22 -9.85 12.09 10.24
C GLU A 22 -9.27 12.40 8.86
N PRO A 23 -8.04 11.96 8.57
CA PRO A 23 -7.04 11.51 9.55
C PRO A 23 -6.52 12.68 10.41
N LYS A 24 -6.02 12.38 11.62
CA LYS A 24 -5.44 13.42 12.50
C LYS A 24 -4.26 14.13 11.82
N GLY A 25 -4.29 15.46 11.80
CA GLY A 25 -3.26 16.30 11.18
C GLY A 25 -3.50 16.60 9.70
N ASP A 26 -4.45 15.93 9.05
CA ASP A 26 -4.95 16.23 7.72
C ASP A 26 -6.44 15.90 7.65
N GLU A 27 -7.24 16.55 8.51
CA GLU A 27 -8.64 16.20 8.67
C GLU A 27 -9.45 16.52 7.40
N ARG A 28 -10.01 15.48 6.76
CA ARG A 28 -10.78 15.58 5.51
C ARG A 28 -12.07 14.76 5.53
N TYR A 29 -12.11 13.70 6.32
CA TYR A 29 -13.20 12.76 6.40
C TYR A 29 -13.85 12.80 7.78
N CYS A 30 -15.14 12.48 7.86
CA CYS A 30 -15.73 12.11 9.14
C CYS A 30 -15.32 10.69 9.52
N ARG A 31 -15.39 10.36 10.81
CA ARG A 31 -14.98 9.05 11.36
C ARG A 31 -15.54 7.86 10.58
N ASP A 32 -16.86 7.82 10.33
CA ASP A 32 -17.50 6.68 9.66
C ASP A 32 -17.03 6.50 8.21
N CYS A 33 -16.85 7.61 7.48
CA CYS A 33 -16.35 7.57 6.10
C CYS A 33 -14.89 7.13 6.05
N TRP A 34 -14.09 7.57 7.02
CA TRP A 34 -12.71 7.15 7.18
C TRP A 34 -12.59 5.66 7.50
N ASP A 35 -13.33 5.18 8.51
CA ASP A 35 -13.32 3.76 8.88
C ASP A 35 -13.79 2.88 7.69
N LYS A 36 -14.77 3.35 6.90
CA LYS A 36 -15.17 2.67 5.65
C LYS A 36 -14.04 2.64 4.62
N LYS A 37 -13.31 3.74 4.44
CA LYS A 37 -12.19 3.84 3.49
C LYS A 37 -11.08 2.86 3.88
N ILE A 38 -10.67 2.87 5.15
CA ILE A 38 -9.67 1.92 5.68
C ILE A 38 -10.12 0.47 5.50
N ALA A 39 -11.38 0.14 5.80
CA ALA A 39 -11.87 -1.23 5.63
C ALA A 39 -11.82 -1.70 4.16
N VAL A 40 -12.05 -0.81 3.19
CA VAL A 40 -11.90 -1.14 1.76
C VAL A 40 -10.43 -1.32 1.40
N GLU A 41 -9.55 -0.43 1.87
CA GLU A 41 -8.11 -0.54 1.63
C GLU A 41 -7.53 -1.85 2.21
N GLU A 42 -7.97 -2.27 3.41
CA GLU A 42 -7.58 -3.55 4.01
C GLU A 42 -8.01 -4.76 3.17
N ILE A 43 -9.22 -4.72 2.58
CA ILE A 43 -9.69 -5.79 1.69
C ILE A 43 -8.80 -5.88 0.46
N VAL A 44 -8.50 -4.74 -0.17
CA VAL A 44 -7.65 -4.68 -1.37
C VAL A 44 -6.21 -5.07 -1.06
N ALA A 45 -5.68 -4.64 0.09
CA ALA A 45 -4.37 -5.07 0.59
C ALA A 45 -4.30 -6.61 0.72
N GLY A 46 -5.38 -7.24 1.19
CA GLY A 46 -5.52 -8.69 1.27
C GLY A 46 -5.56 -9.43 -0.07
N GLU A 47 -5.66 -8.72 -1.20
CA GLU A 47 -5.54 -9.31 -2.54
C GLU A 47 -4.07 -9.54 -2.94
N PHE A 48 -3.12 -8.91 -2.23
CA PHE A 48 -1.71 -9.16 -2.39
C PHE A 48 -1.23 -10.31 -1.51
N ALA A 49 -0.20 -11.02 -1.98
CA ALA A 49 0.52 -12.00 -1.17
C ALA A 49 2.02 -11.90 -1.45
N LEU A 50 2.83 -11.70 -0.40
CA LEU A 50 4.29 -11.78 -0.48
C LEU A 50 4.78 -13.17 -0.11
N LYS A 51 5.23 -13.93 -1.12
CA LYS A 51 5.77 -15.27 -0.89
C LYS A 51 7.29 -15.21 -0.79
N ARG A 52 7.83 -15.56 0.37
CA ARG A 52 9.29 -15.62 0.57
C ARG A 52 9.89 -16.71 -0.31
N TYR A 53 10.88 -16.33 -1.11
CA TYR A 53 11.62 -17.18 -2.04
C TYR A 53 13.03 -17.52 -1.55
N ILE A 54 13.73 -16.56 -0.94
CA ILE A 54 15.05 -16.78 -0.31
C ILE A 54 15.03 -16.22 1.10
N ARG A 55 15.68 -16.94 2.02
CA ARG A 55 15.98 -16.47 3.37
C ARG A 55 17.45 -16.71 3.71
N ALA A 56 18.16 -15.63 3.99
CA ALA A 56 19.47 -15.61 4.60
C ALA A 56 19.38 -14.88 5.95
N HIS A 57 20.49 -14.86 6.69
CA HIS A 57 20.55 -14.15 7.98
C HIS A 57 20.25 -12.66 7.84
N SER A 58 20.79 -12.02 6.79
CA SER A 58 20.73 -10.58 6.58
C SER A 58 20.06 -10.20 5.25
N ALA A 59 19.34 -11.12 4.62
CA ALA A 59 18.66 -10.85 3.36
C ALA A 59 17.48 -11.78 3.13
N GLU A 60 16.42 -11.25 2.53
CA GLU A 60 15.28 -12.02 2.06
C GLU A 60 14.90 -11.61 0.64
N LYS A 61 14.33 -12.54 -0.11
CA LYS A 61 13.70 -12.26 -1.40
C LYS A 61 12.27 -12.74 -1.36
N TYR A 62 11.34 -11.93 -1.83
CA TYR A 62 9.93 -12.25 -1.98
C TYR A 62 9.50 -12.13 -3.44
N LEU A 63 8.52 -12.94 -3.81
CA LEU A 63 7.72 -12.78 -5.02
C LEU A 63 6.38 -12.18 -4.61
N ILE A 64 5.96 -11.13 -5.33
CA ILE A 64 4.70 -10.43 -5.09
C ILE A 64 3.65 -11.02 -6.03
N TYR A 65 2.53 -11.45 -5.47
CA TYR A 65 1.38 -11.94 -6.20
C TYR A 65 0.19 -11.05 -5.95
N HIS A 66 -0.68 -10.96 -6.95
CA HIS A 66 -2.02 -10.38 -6.82
C HIS A 66 -3.07 -11.43 -7.19
N SER A 67 -4.20 -11.45 -6.49
CA SER A 67 -5.28 -12.45 -6.61
C SER A 67 -5.80 -12.64 -8.05
N THR A 68 -5.75 -11.58 -8.88
CA THR A 68 -6.20 -11.58 -10.27
C THR A 68 -5.20 -12.19 -11.27
N THR A 69 -3.98 -12.50 -10.83
CA THR A 69 -2.89 -12.98 -11.68
C THR A 69 -2.31 -14.31 -11.17
N LYS A 70 -1.93 -15.21 -12.09
CA LYS A 70 -1.33 -16.51 -11.72
C LYS A 70 0.18 -16.42 -11.49
N ARG A 71 0.86 -15.52 -12.21
CA ARG A 71 2.30 -15.30 -12.14
C ARG A 71 2.61 -14.18 -11.15
N PRO A 72 3.83 -14.13 -10.58
CA PRO A 72 4.25 -12.98 -9.78
C PRO A 72 4.14 -11.71 -10.62
N CYS A 73 3.53 -10.67 -10.05
CA CYS A 73 3.47 -9.33 -10.65
C CYS A 73 4.65 -8.44 -10.21
N GLY A 74 5.44 -8.88 -9.23
CA GLY A 74 6.65 -8.18 -8.81
C GLY A 74 7.56 -9.04 -7.95
N GLN A 75 8.63 -8.42 -7.44
CA GLN A 75 9.52 -9.00 -6.45
C GLN A 75 10.01 -7.92 -5.47
N LEU A 76 10.38 -8.36 -4.28
CA LEU A 76 10.95 -7.52 -3.24
C LEU A 76 12.23 -8.19 -2.73
N ILE A 77 13.32 -7.42 -2.67
CA ILE A 77 14.58 -7.85 -2.05
C ILE A 77 14.75 -7.00 -0.80
N VAL A 78 15.06 -7.66 0.31
CA VAL A 78 15.33 -7.04 1.61
C VAL A 78 16.77 -7.34 1.97
N VAL A 79 17.52 -6.33 2.40
CA VAL A 79 18.88 -6.44 2.90
C VAL A 79 18.95 -5.70 4.23
N ASP A 80 19.43 -6.39 5.26
CA ASP A 80 19.73 -5.83 6.57
C ASP A 80 21.25 -5.60 6.66
N ASP A 81 21.67 -4.35 6.89
CA ASP A 81 23.09 -4.01 7.06
C ASP A 81 23.54 -4.06 8.53
N GLY A 82 22.63 -4.40 9.45
CA GLY A 82 22.82 -4.41 10.90
C GLY A 82 22.35 -3.15 11.61
N TYR A 83 21.90 -2.13 10.87
CA TYR A 83 21.35 -0.87 11.39
C TYR A 83 20.01 -0.51 10.73
N ASP A 84 19.99 -0.50 9.40
CA ASP A 84 18.86 -0.08 8.57
C ASP A 84 18.45 -1.21 7.60
N LEU A 85 17.17 -1.23 7.23
CA LEU A 85 16.64 -2.16 6.22
C LEU A 85 16.61 -1.49 4.85
N PHE A 86 17.22 -2.13 3.86
CA PHE A 86 17.18 -1.69 2.47
C PHE A 86 16.28 -2.62 1.67
N LEU A 87 15.26 -2.05 1.06
CA LEU A 87 14.25 -2.75 0.29
C LEU A 87 14.30 -2.27 -1.16
N THR A 88 14.39 -3.21 -2.08
CA THR A 88 14.27 -2.97 -3.52
C THR A 88 13.06 -3.72 -4.05
N MET A 89 12.04 -2.98 -4.46
CA MET A 89 10.83 -3.52 -5.07
C MET A 89 10.87 -3.32 -6.58
N VAL A 90 10.70 -4.41 -7.32
CA VAL A 90 10.61 -4.39 -8.79
C VAL A 90 9.22 -4.82 -9.19
N LEU A 91 8.52 -3.94 -9.90
CA LEU A 91 7.14 -4.11 -10.31
C LEU A 91 7.11 -4.41 -11.82
N TYR A 92 6.56 -5.57 -12.18
CA TYR A 92 6.50 -6.05 -13.57
C TYR A 92 5.33 -5.39 -14.32
N PRO A 93 5.45 -5.21 -15.65
CA PRO A 93 4.47 -4.49 -16.45
C PRO A 93 3.15 -5.25 -16.67
N SER A 94 3.07 -6.52 -16.25
CA SER A 94 1.88 -7.38 -16.40
C SER A 94 0.74 -7.06 -15.43
N PHE A 95 0.92 -6.07 -14.55
CA PHE A 95 -0.08 -5.66 -13.58
C PHE A 95 -0.29 -4.13 -13.62
N GLY A 96 -1.55 -3.71 -13.48
CA GLY A 96 -1.99 -2.31 -13.56
C GLY A 96 -1.65 -1.51 -12.31
N TRP A 97 -0.36 -1.33 -12.01
CA TRP A 97 0.07 -0.77 -10.74
C TRP A 97 -0.36 0.67 -10.46
N ASP A 98 -0.56 1.46 -11.51
CA ASP A 98 -0.97 2.86 -11.43
C ASP A 98 -2.49 3.01 -11.54
N GLU A 99 -3.23 1.90 -11.68
CA GLU A 99 -4.69 1.90 -11.66
C GLU A 99 -5.21 2.13 -10.23
N GLU A 100 -6.39 2.74 -10.12
CA GLU A 100 -7.07 2.89 -8.84
C GLU A 100 -7.34 1.51 -8.22
N ALA A 101 -6.86 1.33 -6.99
CA ALA A 101 -6.98 0.06 -6.29
C ALA A 101 -8.41 -0.22 -5.82
N TYR A 102 -9.21 0.84 -5.64
CA TYR A 102 -10.62 0.79 -5.32
C TYR A 102 -11.33 2.07 -5.74
N HIS A 103 -12.65 2.02 -5.83
CA HIS A 103 -13.51 3.18 -6.04
C HIS A 103 -14.51 3.30 -4.90
N LEU A 104 -14.54 4.45 -4.23
CA LEU A 104 -15.60 4.84 -3.33
C LEU A 104 -16.34 6.01 -3.94
N ASP A 105 -17.64 5.84 -4.22
CA ASP A 105 -18.47 6.89 -4.81
C ASP A 105 -18.34 8.20 -4.00
N GLY A 106 -17.88 9.26 -4.68
CA GLY A 106 -17.70 10.58 -4.09
C GLY A 106 -16.34 10.81 -3.40
N ASP A 107 -15.46 9.81 -3.33
CA ASP A 107 -14.09 10.01 -2.85
C ASP A 107 -13.25 10.64 -3.95
N THR A 108 -12.62 11.77 -3.65
CA THR A 108 -11.75 12.47 -4.58
C THR A 108 -10.29 12.01 -4.49
N GLU A 109 -9.97 11.19 -3.49
CA GLU A 109 -8.63 10.69 -3.22
C GLU A 109 -8.65 9.16 -3.35
N GLY A 110 -8.24 8.65 -4.51
CA GLY A 110 -7.97 7.23 -4.71
C GLY A 110 -6.51 6.91 -4.39
N ARG A 111 -6.23 5.65 -4.06
CA ARG A 111 -4.85 5.12 -4.02
C ARG A 111 -4.67 4.12 -5.14
N SER A 112 -3.49 4.15 -5.73
CA SER A 112 -3.04 3.17 -6.71
C SER A 112 -2.69 1.84 -6.04
N PHE A 113 -2.70 0.75 -6.80
CA PHE A 113 -2.25 -0.55 -6.30
C PHE A 113 -0.80 -0.52 -5.79
N ALA A 114 0.07 0.27 -6.40
CA ALA A 114 1.44 0.44 -5.93
C ALA A 114 1.51 1.07 -4.53
N GLU A 115 0.64 2.04 -4.24
CA GLU A 115 0.58 2.67 -2.92
C GLU A 115 0.02 1.72 -1.86
N ILE A 116 -1.00 0.92 -2.18
CA ILE A 116 -1.52 -0.11 -1.26
C ILE A 116 -0.45 -1.15 -0.97
N LEU A 117 0.32 -1.59 -1.98
CA LEU A 117 1.38 -2.56 -1.79
C LEU A 117 2.48 -2.09 -0.82
N VAL A 118 2.76 -0.79 -0.75
CA VAL A 118 3.71 -0.25 0.25
C VAL A 118 3.23 -0.57 1.68
N ASP A 119 1.94 -0.46 1.96
CA ASP A 119 1.40 -0.79 3.28
C ASP A 119 1.49 -2.29 3.57
N VAL A 120 1.27 -3.13 2.56
CA VAL A 120 1.47 -4.59 2.69
C VAL A 120 2.93 -4.89 3.01
N VAL A 121 3.88 -4.24 2.34
CA VAL A 121 5.33 -4.40 2.63
C VAL A 121 5.66 -3.92 4.05
N LEU A 122 5.04 -2.84 4.51
CA LEU A 122 5.21 -2.35 5.87
C LEU A 122 4.80 -3.40 6.90
N GLY A 123 3.56 -3.91 6.81
CA GLY A 123 3.02 -4.87 7.77
C GLY A 123 3.62 -6.28 7.66
N GLU A 124 3.81 -6.79 6.44
CA GLU A 124 4.23 -8.19 6.25
C GLU A 124 5.74 -8.40 6.25
N VAL A 125 6.53 -7.34 6.04
CA VAL A 125 7.98 -7.45 5.89
C VAL A 125 8.71 -6.54 6.88
N ILE A 126 8.49 -5.24 6.84
CA ILE A 126 9.27 -4.28 7.66
C ILE A 126 9.01 -4.48 9.15
N GLU A 127 7.76 -4.63 9.56
CA GLU A 127 7.40 -4.87 10.97
C GLU A 127 8.02 -6.17 11.54
N PRO A 128 7.94 -7.34 10.87
CA PRO A 128 8.63 -8.56 11.29
C PRO A 128 10.15 -8.45 11.40
N TRP A 129 10.77 -7.56 10.63
CA TRP A 129 12.21 -7.25 10.74
C TRP A 129 12.52 -6.27 11.89
N GLY A 130 11.51 -5.83 12.64
CA GLY A 130 11.65 -4.99 13.83
C GLY A 130 11.19 -3.55 13.66
N GLY A 131 10.74 -3.15 12.47
CA GLY A 131 10.16 -1.82 12.23
C GLY A 131 11.13 -0.64 12.45
N GLY A 132 12.43 -0.90 12.34
CA GLY A 132 13.49 0.11 12.47
C GLY A 132 13.51 1.10 11.31
N LYS A 133 14.63 1.80 11.12
CA LYS A 133 14.79 2.64 9.93
C LYS A 133 14.86 1.78 8.67
N TRP A 134 14.22 2.24 7.61
CA TRP A 134 14.19 1.52 6.35
C TRP A 134 14.17 2.47 5.16
N HIS A 135 14.59 1.94 4.01
CA HIS A 135 14.63 2.61 2.73
C HIS A 135 13.98 1.70 1.69
N LEU A 136 12.96 2.19 0.99
CA LEU A 136 12.31 1.45 -0.10
C LEU A 136 12.54 2.15 -1.43
N GLU A 137 13.17 1.46 -2.36
CA GLU A 137 13.29 1.86 -3.75
C GLU A 137 12.31 1.05 -4.60
N ILE A 138 11.54 1.73 -5.45
CA ILE A 138 10.53 1.11 -6.31
C ILE A 138 10.94 1.31 -7.77
N PHE A 139 11.09 0.21 -8.49
CA PHE A 139 11.46 0.18 -9.90
C PHE A 139 10.33 -0.38 -10.75
N ARG A 140 9.98 0.33 -11.82
CA ARG A 140 9.12 -0.18 -12.90
C ARG A 140 10.00 -0.95 -13.88
N SER A 141 9.79 -2.26 -13.99
CA SER A 141 10.46 -3.06 -15.00
C SER A 141 9.85 -2.79 -16.37
N THR A 142 10.70 -2.63 -17.39
CA THR A 142 10.29 -2.71 -18.80
C THR A 142 10.44 -4.12 -19.37
N GLN A 143 11.11 -5.01 -18.62
CA GLN A 143 11.24 -6.42 -18.94
C GLN A 143 10.02 -7.18 -18.42
N PRO A 144 9.54 -8.19 -19.17
CA PRO A 144 8.47 -9.05 -18.71
C PRO A 144 8.86 -9.79 -17.43
N GLU A 145 7.86 -10.27 -16.69
CA GLU A 145 8.13 -11.18 -15.58
C GLU A 145 8.96 -12.40 -16.05
N PRO A 146 9.83 -12.96 -15.19
CA PRO A 146 10.59 -14.16 -15.55
C PRO A 146 9.66 -15.28 -16.02
N GLU A 147 9.97 -15.89 -17.18
CA GLU A 147 9.24 -17.08 -17.65
C GLU A 147 9.39 -18.22 -16.62
N ASP A 148 8.28 -18.96 -16.42
CA ASP A 148 8.08 -20.07 -15.48
C ASP A 148 9.35 -20.54 -14.74
N TRP A 149 9.46 -20.23 -13.45
CA TRP A 149 10.37 -20.95 -12.57
C TRP A 149 9.61 -22.10 -11.93
N ASN A 150 10.11 -23.32 -12.14
CA ASN A 150 9.41 -24.60 -11.92
C ASN A 150 8.94 -24.91 -10.49
N GLY A 151 9.11 -24.00 -9.52
CA GLY A 151 8.40 -24.09 -8.24
C GLY A 151 8.52 -25.42 -7.50
N GLU A 152 9.55 -26.24 -7.78
CA GLU A 152 9.83 -27.43 -6.99
C GLU A 152 10.34 -26.93 -5.63
N MET A 153 9.39 -26.81 -4.69
CA MET A 153 9.64 -26.96 -3.26
C MET A 153 9.93 -28.43 -2.96
#